data_AF-A0A3B5AA51-F1
#
_entry.id   AF-A0A3B5AA51-F1
#
_cell.length_a   1.000
_cell.length_b   1.000
_cell.length_c   1.000
_cell.angle_alpha   90.00
_cell.angle_beta   90.00
_cell.angle_gamma   90.00
#
_symmetry.space_group_name_H-M   'P 1'
#
loop_
_entity.id
_entity.type
_entity.pdbx_description
1 polymer ?
#
loop_
_entity_poly.entity_id
_entity_poly.type
_entity_poly.pdbx_seq_one_letter_code
_entity_poly.pdbx_strand_id
1 'polypeptide(L)'
;MNIWFAEFWEDDFRCKLTRPGIKLDPDKKKCTGTSTPEGGDERIGRDSIYEQEGKVQFVIDAVYAVAHALHNMHQDLCPGSFGVCSNMDPVEGRSLLDYIRAVNFNGSAGTSVLFNENGDAPGRYDIFQFQMTNHSHPGYHVIGQWTNNLRLNLEEMQWSGGDQSVPESICSFPCKPGERKKMVKGVPCCWHCELCDGYQYQLDEFNCETCPLDMRPTPNRTGCRPTPIIKLEWNSPFALVPTSLAMLGILATSAVVITFIRFNDTPIVRASGRELSYVLLTGIFLIYLITFLMIAEPGVVVCAFRRLLLGLGMAIAYSAMLTKTNRIYRIFEQGKKSVTPPKFISPSSQLVITFILISVQVLGVFVWFAVVPPHTIIDYEEQRPPNPDFARGILKCDMSDLSIICCLSYSIVLMVTCTVYAVKSRGVPETFNEAKPIGFTMYTTCIVWLAFVPIFFGTAQSTEKVRTWINTEGLCGFTHVVRTDVCLWHCGV
;
A
#
# COMPACT_ATOMS: atom_id res chain seq x y z
N MET A 1 38.30 -44.31 66.53
CA MET A 1 37.15 -45.07 65.96
C MET A 1 35.99 -44.10 65.85
N ASN A 2 35.25 -44.06 64.74
CA ASN A 2 34.11 -43.13 64.59
C ASN A 2 32.99 -43.55 65.55
N ILE A 3 32.59 -42.62 66.44
CA ILE A 3 31.62 -42.88 67.51
C ILE A 3 30.19 -43.11 67.00
N TRP A 4 29.87 -42.69 65.77
CA TRP A 4 28.53 -42.83 65.16
C TRP A 4 28.44 -43.97 64.15
N PHE A 5 29.52 -44.73 63.95
CA PHE A 5 29.52 -45.79 62.94
C PHE A 5 28.51 -46.89 63.25
N ALA A 6 28.29 -47.17 64.54
CA ALA A 6 27.31 -48.15 64.98
C ALA A 6 25.87 -47.70 64.65
N GLU A 7 25.53 -46.45 64.90
CA GLU A 7 24.22 -45.86 64.60
C GLU A 7 23.96 -45.79 63.09
N PHE A 8 24.97 -45.39 62.30
CA PHE A 8 24.91 -45.41 60.84
C PHE A 8 24.62 -46.83 60.32
N TRP A 9 25.36 -47.83 60.79
CA TRP A 9 25.20 -49.22 60.37
C TRP A 9 23.79 -49.76 60.67
N GLU A 10 23.24 -49.41 61.84
CA GLU A 10 21.89 -49.82 62.24
C GLU A 10 20.79 -49.16 61.40
N ASP A 11 20.97 -47.88 61.01
CA ASP A 11 19.98 -47.15 60.21
C ASP A 11 19.98 -47.58 58.74
N ASP A 12 21.17 -47.68 58.13
CA ASP A 12 21.35 -48.00 56.71
C ASP A 12 20.91 -49.44 56.38
N PHE A 13 21.34 -50.42 57.20
CA PHE A 13 20.98 -51.84 57.01
C PHE A 13 19.72 -52.27 57.76
N ARG A 14 19.04 -51.34 58.46
CA ARG A 14 17.80 -51.60 59.23
C ARG A 14 17.95 -52.79 60.20
N CYS A 15 19.09 -52.89 60.86
CA CYS A 15 19.43 -53.97 61.80
C CYS A 15 19.90 -53.41 63.16
N LYS A 16 20.08 -54.26 64.17
CA LYS A 16 20.63 -53.88 65.47
C LYS A 16 21.91 -54.64 65.82
N LEU A 17 22.93 -53.88 66.21
CA LEU A 17 24.23 -54.40 66.61
C LEU A 17 24.18 -54.92 68.05
N THR A 18 24.80 -56.06 68.30
CA THR A 18 24.83 -56.64 69.65
C THR A 18 25.90 -55.94 70.48
N ARG A 19 25.48 -55.18 71.52
CA ARG A 19 26.39 -54.50 72.46
C ARG A 19 26.43 -55.26 73.80
N PRO A 20 27.61 -55.41 74.44
CA PRO A 20 27.70 -56.02 75.77
C PRO A 20 26.82 -55.26 76.78
N GLY A 21 25.86 -55.95 77.41
CA GLY A 21 24.98 -55.36 78.42
C GLY A 21 23.62 -54.85 77.92
N ILE A 22 23.33 -54.91 76.61
CA ILE A 22 22.02 -54.53 76.05
C ILE A 22 21.28 -55.80 75.56
N LYS A 23 20.13 -56.11 76.16
CA LYS A 23 19.24 -57.17 75.65
C LYS A 23 18.49 -56.66 74.44
N LEU A 24 18.69 -57.30 73.29
CA LEU A 24 18.00 -56.94 72.06
C LEU A 24 16.54 -57.39 72.12
N ASP A 25 15.64 -56.52 71.67
CA ASP A 25 14.22 -56.82 71.46
C ASP A 25 14.08 -57.99 70.47
N PRO A 26 13.34 -59.07 70.80
CA PRO A 26 13.18 -60.24 69.91
C PRO A 26 12.59 -59.90 68.54
N ASP A 27 11.86 -58.78 68.41
CA ASP A 27 11.21 -58.38 67.16
C ASP A 27 12.15 -57.61 66.20
N LYS A 28 13.38 -57.28 66.61
CA LYS A 28 14.33 -56.51 65.78
C LYS A 28 15.40 -57.40 65.12
N LYS A 29 15.59 -57.22 63.80
CA LYS A 29 16.61 -57.92 63.01
C LYS A 29 18.01 -57.69 63.60
N LYS A 30 18.74 -58.77 63.89
CA LYS A 30 20.16 -58.74 64.27
C LYS A 30 21.02 -58.53 63.03
N CYS A 31 22.04 -57.66 63.13
CA CYS A 31 23.05 -57.58 62.09
C CYS A 31 23.90 -58.88 62.14
N THR A 32 23.88 -59.67 61.07
CA THR A 32 24.59 -60.96 61.00
C THR A 32 25.78 -60.93 60.05
N GLY A 33 25.94 -59.86 59.26
CA GLY A 33 27.04 -59.72 58.30
C GLY A 33 26.94 -60.70 57.12
N THR A 34 25.76 -61.29 56.90
CA THR A 34 25.48 -62.30 55.86
C THR A 34 24.23 -61.91 55.08
N SER A 35 24.23 -62.17 53.77
CA SER A 35 23.11 -61.94 52.85
C SER A 35 21.81 -62.61 53.32
N THR A 36 20.72 -61.85 53.46
CA THR A 36 19.38 -62.40 53.74
C THR A 36 18.52 -62.41 52.48
N PRO A 37 17.54 -63.35 52.33
CA PRO A 37 16.71 -63.43 51.11
C PRO A 37 15.86 -62.19 50.82
N GLU A 38 15.58 -61.37 51.84
CA GLU A 38 14.69 -60.20 51.76
C GLU A 38 15.43 -58.85 51.90
N GLY A 39 16.76 -58.87 52.02
CA GLY A 39 17.57 -57.66 52.16
C GLY A 39 19.00 -57.97 51.73
N GLY A 40 19.48 -57.20 50.74
CA GLY A 40 20.80 -57.35 50.12
C GLY A 40 21.96 -57.36 51.12
N ASP A 41 23.14 -57.69 50.62
CA ASP A 41 24.35 -57.86 51.45
C ASP A 41 24.54 -56.70 52.44
N GLU A 42 24.66 -57.02 53.73
CA GLU A 42 25.03 -56.08 54.82
C GLU A 42 26.51 -55.65 54.66
N ARG A 43 26.84 -55.07 53.51
CA ARG A 43 28.19 -54.72 53.07
C ARG A 43 28.14 -53.38 52.35
N ILE A 44 29.10 -52.52 52.62
CA ILE A 44 29.33 -51.31 51.82
C ILE A 44 30.13 -51.73 50.58
N GLY A 45 29.51 -51.67 49.41
CA GLY A 45 30.16 -52.08 48.15
C GLY A 45 29.35 -51.69 46.92
N ARG A 46 29.92 -51.90 45.73
CA ARG A 46 29.27 -51.55 44.45
C ARG A 46 27.96 -52.31 44.19
N ASP A 47 27.85 -53.51 44.76
CA ASP A 47 26.70 -54.40 44.60
C ASP A 47 25.75 -54.33 45.81
N SER A 48 25.86 -53.28 46.62
CA SER A 48 25.02 -53.08 47.81
C SER A 48 23.94 -52.02 47.58
N ILE A 49 22.98 -51.97 48.50
CA ILE A 49 21.91 -50.96 48.51
C ILE A 49 22.45 -49.57 48.88
N TYR A 50 23.65 -49.49 49.45
CA TYR A 50 24.26 -48.24 49.87
C TYR A 50 24.67 -47.37 48.66
N GLU A 51 24.10 -46.17 48.57
CA GLU A 51 24.51 -45.16 47.61
C GLU A 51 25.44 -44.13 48.27
N GLN A 52 26.67 -44.04 47.74
CA GLN A 52 27.64 -43.06 48.22
C GLN A 52 27.23 -41.64 47.80
N GLU A 53 27.23 -40.72 48.76
CA GLU A 53 26.99 -39.29 48.49
C GLU A 53 27.99 -38.74 47.44
N GLY A 54 27.47 -38.16 46.36
CA GLY A 54 28.27 -37.71 45.21
C GLY A 54 29.24 -36.57 45.52
N LYS A 55 29.05 -35.85 46.63
CA LYS A 55 29.88 -34.71 47.03
C LYS A 55 31.07 -35.06 47.92
N VAL A 56 31.25 -36.33 48.30
CA VAL A 56 32.38 -36.75 49.17
C VAL A 56 33.73 -36.40 48.56
N GLN A 57 33.84 -36.42 47.23
CA GLN A 57 35.06 -36.00 46.52
C GLN A 57 35.51 -34.59 46.92
N PHE A 58 34.58 -33.63 47.03
CA PHE A 58 34.92 -32.26 47.38
C PHE A 58 35.47 -32.13 48.80
N VAL A 59 35.04 -32.99 49.72
CA VAL A 59 35.57 -33.04 51.09
C VAL A 59 37.01 -33.56 51.08
N ILE A 60 37.28 -34.61 50.30
CA ILE A 60 38.62 -35.17 50.13
C ILE A 60 39.54 -34.10 49.53
N ASP A 61 39.12 -33.47 48.43
CA ASP A 61 39.89 -32.42 47.75
C ASP A 61 40.13 -31.21 48.67
N ALA A 62 39.16 -30.81 49.50
CA ALA A 62 39.34 -29.73 50.48
C ALA A 62 40.41 -30.06 51.53
N VAL A 63 40.44 -31.28 52.06
CA VAL A 63 41.48 -31.73 53.00
C VAL A 63 42.85 -31.75 52.32
N TYR A 64 42.92 -32.24 51.09
CA TYR A 64 44.16 -32.22 50.31
C TYR A 64 44.64 -30.81 50.00
N ALA A 65 43.73 -29.86 49.73
CA ALA A 65 44.11 -28.46 49.52
C ALA A 65 44.83 -27.89 50.75
N VAL A 66 44.31 -28.14 51.96
CA VAL A 66 44.99 -27.72 53.21
C VAL A 66 46.31 -28.47 53.40
N ALA A 67 46.36 -29.77 53.10
CA ALA A 67 47.57 -30.57 53.21
C ALA A 67 48.68 -30.08 52.26
N HIS A 68 48.34 -29.80 51.00
CA HIS A 68 49.25 -29.21 50.01
C HIS A 68 49.71 -27.80 50.43
N ALA A 69 48.81 -26.98 50.98
CA ALA A 69 49.18 -25.66 51.48
C ALA A 69 50.18 -25.73 52.64
N LEU A 70 49.94 -26.60 53.63
CA LEU A 70 50.85 -26.83 54.75
C LEU A 70 52.19 -27.41 54.29
N HIS A 71 52.17 -28.30 53.30
CA HIS A 71 53.38 -28.86 52.70
C HIS A 71 54.22 -27.79 52.01
N ASN A 72 53.60 -26.93 51.20
CA ASN A 72 54.28 -25.82 50.53
C ASN A 72 54.84 -24.81 51.54
N MET A 73 54.07 -24.49 52.59
CA MET A 73 54.51 -23.63 53.69
C MET A 73 55.70 -24.23 54.46
N HIS A 74 55.69 -25.54 54.70
CA HIS A 74 56.79 -26.25 55.37
C HIS A 74 58.06 -26.28 54.52
N GLN A 75 57.94 -26.51 53.21
CA GLN A 75 59.08 -26.47 52.30
C GLN A 75 59.73 -25.07 52.25
N ASP A 76 58.93 -24.01 52.32
CA ASP A 76 59.43 -22.62 52.29
C ASP A 76 60.03 -22.18 53.63
N LEU A 77 59.34 -22.44 54.75
CA LEU A 77 59.72 -21.92 56.07
C LEU A 77 60.64 -22.83 56.89
N CYS A 78 60.67 -24.14 56.61
CA CYS A 78 61.39 -25.15 57.37
C CYS A 78 62.26 -26.08 56.48
N PRO A 79 63.11 -25.55 55.59
CA PRO A 79 63.89 -26.38 54.66
C PRO A 79 64.82 -27.35 55.41
N GLY A 80 64.70 -28.65 55.11
CA GLY A 80 65.53 -29.71 55.70
C GLY A 80 65.11 -30.18 57.09
N SER A 81 64.03 -29.65 57.67
CA SER A 81 63.43 -30.18 58.90
C SER A 81 62.50 -31.36 58.60
N PHE A 82 62.52 -32.41 59.41
CA PHE A 82 61.57 -33.54 59.29
C PHE A 82 60.18 -33.24 59.87
N GLY A 83 60.04 -32.19 60.68
CA GLY A 83 58.79 -31.81 61.33
C GLY A 83 58.57 -30.30 61.36
N VAL A 84 57.57 -29.87 62.12
CA VAL A 84 57.23 -28.46 62.32
C VAL A 84 58.39 -27.75 63.01
N CYS A 85 58.89 -26.67 62.39
CA CYS A 85 59.95 -25.83 62.98
C CYS A 85 59.33 -24.61 63.68
N SER A 86 60.16 -23.83 64.40
CA SER A 86 59.72 -22.64 65.14
C SER A 86 59.04 -21.57 64.28
N ASN A 87 59.30 -21.54 62.97
CA ASN A 87 58.66 -20.59 62.04
C ASN A 87 57.21 -20.98 61.69
N MET A 88 56.77 -22.19 62.06
CA MET A 88 55.41 -22.68 61.86
C MET A 88 54.68 -22.99 63.17
N ASP A 89 55.28 -22.69 64.33
CA ASP A 89 54.67 -22.94 65.65
C ASP A 89 54.63 -21.65 66.50
N PRO A 90 53.47 -20.97 66.60
CA PRO A 90 52.17 -21.29 65.99
C PRO A 90 52.05 -20.85 64.52
N VAL A 91 51.19 -21.52 63.76
CA VAL A 91 50.90 -21.16 62.35
C VAL A 91 50.12 -19.84 62.27
N GLU A 92 50.62 -18.87 61.50
CA GLU A 92 49.89 -17.63 61.21
C GLU A 92 48.83 -17.84 60.11
N GLY A 93 47.56 -17.59 60.43
CA GLY A 93 46.44 -17.85 59.51
C GLY A 93 46.45 -17.04 58.21
N ARG A 94 47.01 -15.81 58.20
CA ARG A 94 47.14 -15.00 56.98
C ARG A 94 48.15 -15.60 56.01
N SER A 95 49.32 -15.98 56.52
CA SER A 95 50.34 -16.66 55.72
C SER A 95 49.82 -17.99 55.18
N LEU A 96 49.14 -18.80 56.02
CA LEU A 96 48.52 -20.05 55.58
C LEU A 96 47.47 -19.83 54.46
N LEU A 97 46.67 -18.75 54.54
CA LEU A 97 45.67 -18.44 53.51
C LEU A 97 46.33 -18.16 52.14
N ASP A 98 47.48 -17.47 52.12
CA ASP A 98 48.22 -17.22 50.88
C ASP A 98 48.70 -18.55 50.25
N TYR A 99 49.18 -19.48 51.07
CA TYR A 99 49.53 -20.84 50.61
C TYR A 99 48.33 -21.64 50.12
N ILE A 100 47.17 -21.53 50.80
CA ILE A 100 45.92 -22.19 50.38
C ILE A 100 45.46 -21.65 49.02
N ARG A 101 45.53 -20.34 48.79
CA ARG A 101 45.13 -19.74 47.51
C ARG A 101 46.04 -20.13 46.34
N ALA A 102 47.31 -20.43 46.63
CA ALA A 102 48.31 -20.79 45.63
C ALA A 102 48.38 -22.30 45.31
N VAL A 103 47.54 -23.15 45.92
CA VAL A 103 47.58 -24.59 45.63
C VAL A 103 47.13 -24.90 44.21
N ASN A 104 47.83 -25.84 43.59
CA ASN A 104 47.46 -26.45 42.31
C ASN A 104 47.86 -27.92 42.34
N PHE A 105 46.87 -28.80 42.39
CA PHE A 105 47.09 -30.24 42.40
C PHE A 105 45.95 -30.96 41.67
N ASN A 106 46.14 -32.25 41.39
CA ASN A 106 45.11 -33.07 40.78
C ASN A 106 44.27 -33.75 41.88
N GLY A 107 42.98 -33.46 41.93
CA GLY A 107 42.05 -34.02 42.92
C GLY A 107 41.78 -35.51 42.69
N SER A 108 41.01 -36.11 43.61
CA SER A 108 40.79 -37.56 43.61
C SER A 108 40.03 -38.10 42.38
N ALA A 109 39.29 -37.27 41.66
CA ALA A 109 38.65 -37.64 40.39
C ALA A 109 39.42 -37.21 39.14
N GLY A 110 40.70 -36.83 39.28
CA GLY A 110 41.54 -36.44 38.13
C GLY A 110 41.23 -35.04 37.59
N THR A 111 40.52 -34.22 38.36
CA THR A 111 40.27 -32.80 38.07
C THR A 111 41.24 -31.91 38.84
N SER A 112 41.87 -30.95 38.15
CA SER A 112 42.73 -29.96 38.79
C SER A 112 41.95 -29.07 39.76
N VAL A 113 42.43 -29.00 40.99
CA VAL A 113 41.93 -28.15 42.08
C VAL A 113 42.81 -26.91 42.15
N LEU A 114 42.21 -25.76 41.88
CA LEU A 114 42.83 -24.43 41.88
C LEU A 114 41.78 -23.41 42.29
N PHE A 115 42.23 -22.27 42.82
CA PHE A 115 41.37 -21.18 43.25
C PHE A 115 41.59 -19.92 42.39
N ASN A 116 40.52 -19.17 42.13
CA ASN A 116 40.60 -17.85 41.52
C ASN A 116 41.01 -16.78 42.58
N GLU A 117 41.10 -15.51 42.16
CA GLU A 117 41.46 -14.39 43.06
C GLU A 117 40.53 -14.25 44.28
N ASN A 118 39.26 -14.69 44.16
CA ASN A 118 38.29 -14.65 45.23
C ASN A 118 38.37 -15.88 46.16
N GLY A 119 39.10 -16.94 45.76
CA GLY A 119 39.16 -18.21 46.48
C GLY A 119 38.16 -19.26 45.99
N ASP A 120 37.51 -19.06 44.84
CA ASP A 120 36.54 -20.01 44.29
C ASP A 120 37.22 -20.99 43.31
N ALA A 121 36.81 -22.26 43.39
CA ALA A 121 37.18 -23.25 42.38
C ALA A 121 36.37 -23.05 41.09
N PRO A 122 36.93 -23.35 39.90
CA PRO A 122 36.19 -23.23 38.65
C PRO A 122 34.99 -24.17 38.62
N GLY A 123 33.81 -23.60 38.34
CA GLY A 123 32.56 -24.35 38.27
C GLY A 123 32.57 -25.38 37.14
N ARG A 124 32.15 -26.60 37.44
CA ARG A 124 31.91 -27.66 36.46
C ARG A 124 30.61 -28.34 36.83
N TYR A 125 29.71 -28.47 35.88
CA TYR A 125 28.39 -29.04 36.13
C TYR A 125 28.08 -30.10 35.10
N ASP A 126 27.59 -31.23 35.56
CA ASP A 126 26.86 -32.16 34.72
C ASP A 126 25.40 -31.73 34.67
N ILE A 127 24.83 -31.76 33.48
CA ILE A 127 23.44 -31.36 33.23
C ILE A 127 22.64 -32.64 33.07
N PHE A 128 21.64 -32.80 33.91
CA PHE A 128 20.76 -33.96 33.91
C PHE A 128 19.38 -33.60 33.39
N GLN A 129 18.77 -34.53 32.67
CA GLN A 129 17.36 -34.52 32.36
C GLN A 129 16.71 -35.72 33.03
N PHE A 130 15.58 -35.49 33.71
CA PHE A 130 14.77 -36.59 34.22
C PHE A 130 13.93 -37.16 33.08
N GLN A 131 14.13 -38.43 32.75
CA GLN A 131 13.48 -39.09 31.63
C GLN A 131 12.60 -40.24 32.13
N MET A 132 11.39 -40.31 31.58
CA MET A 132 10.43 -41.38 31.83
C MET A 132 10.30 -42.21 30.55
N THR A 133 11.18 -43.19 30.37
CA THR A 133 11.14 -44.13 29.25
C THR A 133 10.30 -45.35 29.58
N ASN A 134 9.56 -45.89 28.60
CA ASN A 134 8.82 -47.14 28.77
C ASN A 134 9.73 -48.39 28.83
N HIS A 135 11.00 -48.26 28.48
CA HIS A 135 11.96 -49.37 28.31
C HIS A 135 13.02 -49.46 29.41
N SER A 136 13.14 -48.45 30.28
CA SER A 136 14.09 -48.43 31.41
C SER A 136 13.44 -47.81 32.65
N HIS A 137 14.06 -47.99 33.82
CA HIS A 137 13.60 -47.30 35.02
C HIS A 137 13.68 -45.78 34.83
N PRO A 138 12.66 -45.02 35.28
CA PRO A 138 12.70 -43.57 35.23
C PRO A 138 13.87 -43.06 36.07
N GLY A 139 14.62 -42.10 35.54
CA GLY A 139 15.86 -41.67 36.17
C GLY A 139 16.46 -40.40 35.58
N TYR A 140 17.50 -39.91 36.24
CA TYR A 140 18.31 -38.80 35.75
C TYR A 140 19.34 -39.32 34.75
N HIS A 141 19.31 -38.76 33.54
CA HIS A 141 20.28 -39.05 32.49
C HIS A 141 21.15 -37.81 32.25
N VAL A 142 22.46 -38.00 32.13
CA VAL A 142 23.39 -36.92 31.79
C VAL A 142 23.18 -36.56 30.32
N ILE A 143 22.73 -35.34 30.07
CA ILE A 143 22.48 -34.81 28.72
C ILE A 143 23.53 -33.79 28.28
N GLY A 144 24.47 -33.46 29.16
CA GLY A 144 25.52 -32.51 28.82
C GLY A 144 26.36 -32.09 30.01
N GLN A 145 27.29 -31.19 29.73
CA GLN A 145 28.23 -30.68 30.70
C GLN A 145 28.47 -29.18 30.48
N TRP A 146 28.75 -28.48 31.56
CA TRP A 146 29.16 -27.08 31.53
C TRP A 146 30.55 -26.95 32.15
N THR A 147 31.49 -26.44 31.34
CA THR A 147 32.87 -26.12 31.76
C THR A 147 33.26 -24.79 31.11
N ASN A 148 32.81 -23.67 31.70
CA ASN A 148 32.80 -22.32 31.12
C ASN A 148 31.97 -22.17 29.82
N ASN A 149 31.79 -23.24 29.05
CA ASN A 149 30.94 -23.33 27.88
C ASN A 149 29.95 -24.47 28.06
N LEU A 150 28.73 -24.28 27.55
CA LEU A 150 27.66 -25.27 27.56
C LEU A 150 27.86 -26.28 26.42
N ARG A 151 27.86 -27.57 26.76
CA ARG A 151 27.85 -28.67 25.79
C ARG A 151 26.67 -29.57 26.10
N LEU A 152 25.68 -29.58 25.21
CA LEU A 152 24.49 -30.42 25.33
C LEU A 152 24.50 -31.44 24.21
N ASN A 153 24.13 -32.67 24.52
CA ASN A 153 23.86 -33.71 23.54
C ASN A 153 22.35 -33.73 23.28
N LEU A 154 21.94 -33.14 22.15
CA LEU A 154 20.53 -33.03 21.78
C LEU A 154 19.90 -34.40 21.47
N GLU A 155 20.70 -35.38 21.04
CA GLU A 155 20.21 -36.74 20.71
C GLU A 155 19.80 -37.52 21.98
N GLU A 156 20.45 -37.21 23.10
CA GLU A 156 20.16 -37.80 24.41
C GLU A 156 18.98 -37.13 25.10
N MET A 157 18.51 -35.99 24.60
CA MET A 157 17.37 -35.29 25.18
C MET A 157 16.05 -35.92 24.75
N GLN A 158 15.10 -35.97 25.69
CA GLN A 158 13.76 -36.46 25.42
C GLN A 158 12.71 -35.51 26.00
N TRP A 159 11.72 -35.20 25.18
CA TRP A 159 10.55 -34.41 25.54
C TRP A 159 9.31 -35.30 25.58
N SER A 160 8.19 -34.73 26.04
CA SER A 160 6.92 -35.44 26.19
C SER A 160 6.53 -36.19 24.91
N GLY A 161 6.23 -37.48 25.03
CA GLY A 161 5.86 -38.32 23.88
C GLY A 161 7.04 -38.89 23.08
N GLY A 162 8.28 -38.72 23.57
CA GLY A 162 9.49 -39.24 22.92
C GLY A 162 10.04 -38.35 21.80
N ASP A 163 9.57 -37.10 21.71
CA ASP A 163 10.11 -36.12 20.77
C ASP A 163 11.50 -35.66 21.21
N GLN A 164 12.41 -35.50 20.25
CA GLN A 164 13.77 -34.97 20.47
C GLN A 164 13.86 -33.48 20.13
N SER A 165 12.83 -32.91 19.49
CA SER A 165 12.81 -31.50 19.12
C SER A 165 12.63 -30.60 20.35
N VAL A 166 13.49 -29.59 20.50
CA VAL A 166 13.41 -28.64 21.62
C VAL A 166 12.13 -27.80 21.46
N PRO A 167 11.22 -27.80 22.44
CA PRO A 167 9.98 -27.04 22.32
C PRO A 167 10.23 -25.54 22.36
N GLU A 168 9.60 -24.81 21.44
CA GLU A 168 9.67 -23.35 21.42
C GLU A 168 8.83 -22.75 22.55
N SER A 169 9.45 -21.88 23.35
CA SER A 169 8.77 -21.11 24.40
C SER A 169 8.52 -19.67 23.92
N ILE A 170 7.63 -19.50 22.94
CA ILE A 170 7.28 -18.18 22.37
C ILE A 170 5.86 -17.76 22.73
N CYS A 171 5.67 -16.49 23.05
CA CYS A 171 4.34 -15.93 23.34
C CYS A 171 3.55 -15.60 22.07
N SER A 172 4.23 -15.17 21.01
CA SER A 172 3.60 -14.70 19.78
C SER A 172 4.44 -15.12 18.58
N PHE A 173 3.79 -15.68 17.57
CA PHE A 173 4.45 -16.05 16.33
C PHE A 173 4.89 -14.80 15.53
N PRO A 174 5.91 -14.94 14.66
CA PRO A 174 6.28 -13.87 13.73
C PRO A 174 5.08 -13.44 12.86
N CYS A 175 4.92 -12.13 12.67
CA CYS A 175 3.86 -11.58 11.84
C CYS A 175 4.11 -11.82 10.35
N LYS A 176 3.03 -11.87 9.56
CA LYS A 176 3.13 -12.05 8.12
C LYS A 176 3.55 -10.73 7.44
N PRO A 177 4.11 -10.78 6.22
CA PRO A 177 4.37 -9.56 5.45
C PRO A 177 3.10 -8.73 5.27
N GLY A 178 3.20 -7.42 5.50
CA GLY A 178 2.06 -6.49 5.47
C GLY A 178 1.35 -6.32 6.81
N GLU A 179 1.80 -7.02 7.85
CA GLU A 179 1.32 -6.87 9.23
C GLU A 179 2.39 -6.22 10.11
N ARG A 180 1.95 -5.39 11.06
CA ARG A 180 2.80 -4.79 12.09
C ARG A 180 2.58 -5.47 13.45
N LYS A 181 3.61 -5.47 14.29
CA LYS A 181 3.59 -5.91 15.68
C LYS A 181 2.99 -4.82 16.55
N LYS A 182 1.91 -5.15 17.24
CA LYS A 182 1.33 -4.34 18.31
C LYS A 182 1.60 -5.02 19.64
N MET A 183 2.50 -4.43 20.42
CA MET A 183 2.91 -4.98 21.72
C MET A 183 1.73 -5.06 22.68
N VAL A 184 1.62 -6.18 23.41
CA VAL A 184 0.64 -6.35 24.48
C VAL A 184 1.07 -5.51 25.68
N LYS A 185 0.19 -4.61 26.15
CA LYS A 185 0.51 -3.72 27.26
C LYS A 185 0.79 -4.53 28.53
N GLY A 186 1.95 -4.30 29.14
CA GLY A 186 2.34 -4.92 30.40
C GLY A 186 2.93 -6.33 30.28
N VAL A 187 3.04 -6.90 29.07
CA VAL A 187 3.65 -8.23 28.87
C VAL A 187 4.80 -8.13 27.87
N PRO A 188 6.07 -8.12 28.33
CA PRO A 188 7.22 -8.11 27.44
C PRO A 188 7.22 -9.40 26.57
N CYS A 189 7.68 -9.29 25.32
CA CYS A 189 7.76 -10.38 24.33
C CYS A 189 6.44 -10.88 23.71
N CYS A 190 5.28 -10.33 24.08
CA CYS A 190 4.00 -10.67 23.46
C CYS A 190 3.50 -9.54 22.54
N TRP A 191 3.01 -9.90 21.34
CA TRP A 191 2.44 -8.96 20.38
C TRP A 191 1.27 -9.56 19.61
N HIS A 192 0.40 -8.68 19.11
CA HIS A 192 -0.59 -9.02 18.10
C HIS A 192 -0.13 -8.53 16.73
N CYS A 193 -0.39 -9.33 15.70
CA CYS A 193 -0.15 -8.93 14.32
C CYS A 193 -1.38 -8.21 13.79
N GLU A 194 -1.21 -6.94 13.40
CA GLU A 194 -2.26 -6.13 12.81
C GLU A 194 -1.91 -5.82 11.35
N LEU A 195 -2.85 -6.09 10.44
CA LEU A 195 -2.68 -5.78 9.02
C LEU A 195 -2.61 -4.26 8.80
N CYS A 196 -1.64 -3.78 8.02
CA CYS A 196 -1.59 -2.40 7.55
C CYS A 196 -2.75 -2.17 6.58
N ASP A 197 -3.83 -1.51 7.01
CA ASP A 197 -5.08 -1.47 6.23
C ASP A 197 -5.26 -0.28 5.29
N GLY A 198 -6.14 -0.44 4.30
CA GLY A 198 -6.45 0.57 3.30
C GLY A 198 -5.25 0.88 2.41
N TYR A 199 -4.78 2.13 2.43
CA TYR A 199 -3.65 2.59 1.64
C TYR A 199 -2.32 2.54 2.39
N GLN A 200 -2.28 1.82 3.52
CA GLN A 200 -1.08 1.67 4.30
C GLN A 200 -0.22 0.50 3.82
N TYR A 201 1.09 0.61 4.05
CA TYR A 201 2.05 -0.45 3.88
C TYR A 201 2.92 -0.56 5.13
N GLN A 202 3.53 -1.72 5.31
CA GLN A 202 4.45 -2.01 6.38
C GLN A 202 5.78 -1.29 6.11
N LEU A 203 6.07 -0.26 6.91
CA LEU A 203 7.34 0.45 6.86
C LEU A 203 8.42 -0.32 7.64
N ASP A 204 8.06 -0.75 8.83
CA ASP A 204 8.91 -1.53 9.73
C ASP A 204 8.07 -2.58 10.47
N GLU A 205 8.67 -3.29 11.43
CA GLU A 205 7.96 -4.31 12.19
C GLU A 205 6.87 -3.76 13.13
N PHE A 206 6.81 -2.46 13.41
CA PHE A 206 5.94 -1.86 14.43
C PHE A 206 4.97 -0.81 13.88
N ASN A 207 5.23 -0.29 12.68
CA ASN A 207 4.60 0.89 12.11
C ASN A 207 4.12 0.60 10.67
N CYS A 208 2.94 1.13 10.38
CA CYS A 208 2.40 1.21 9.04
C CYS A 208 2.40 2.67 8.60
N GLU A 209 2.73 2.91 7.34
CA GLU A 209 2.73 4.25 6.72
C GLU A 209 1.78 4.28 5.52
N THR A 210 1.17 5.43 5.26
CA THR A 210 0.23 5.60 4.14
C THR A 210 0.99 5.86 2.85
N CYS A 211 0.66 5.13 1.78
CA CYS A 211 1.22 5.38 0.45
C CYS A 211 0.88 6.80 -0.06
N PRO A 212 1.79 7.42 -0.84
CA PRO A 212 1.53 8.66 -1.58
C PRO A 212 0.24 8.64 -2.41
N LEU A 213 -0.26 9.82 -2.80
CA LEU A 213 -1.53 9.96 -3.52
C LEU A 213 -1.55 9.24 -4.88
N ASP A 214 -0.43 9.27 -5.60
CA ASP A 214 -0.21 8.64 -6.91
C ASP A 214 0.06 7.13 -6.83
N MET A 215 0.18 6.59 -5.62
CA MET A 215 0.52 5.19 -5.36
C MET A 215 -0.53 4.47 -4.51
N ARG A 216 -0.48 3.13 -4.61
CA ARG A 216 -1.32 2.20 -3.85
C ARG A 216 -0.44 1.08 -3.28
N PRO A 217 -0.82 0.43 -2.18
CA PRO A 217 -0.03 -0.66 -1.61
C PRO A 217 0.12 -1.83 -2.58
N THR A 218 1.25 -2.53 -2.44
CA THR A 218 1.49 -3.83 -3.08
C THR A 218 0.54 -4.90 -2.51
N PRO A 219 0.32 -6.04 -3.20
CA PRO A 219 -0.53 -7.11 -2.67
C PRO A 219 -0.08 -7.64 -1.31
N ASN A 220 1.25 -7.67 -1.07
CA ASN A 220 1.84 -8.07 0.21
C ASN A 220 1.98 -6.92 1.20
N ARG A 221 1.54 -5.70 0.82
CA ARG A 221 1.58 -4.47 1.64
C ARG A 221 2.94 -4.18 2.28
N THR A 222 4.04 -4.56 1.64
CA THR A 222 5.42 -4.25 2.07
C THR A 222 5.99 -2.99 1.43
N GLY A 223 5.21 -2.33 0.57
CA GLY A 223 5.61 -1.14 -0.15
C GLY A 223 4.48 -0.64 -1.05
N CYS A 224 4.75 0.45 -1.76
CA CYS A 224 3.82 1.10 -2.66
C CYS A 224 4.16 0.82 -4.13
N ARG A 225 3.13 0.79 -4.97
CA ARG A 225 3.23 0.66 -6.43
C ARG A 225 2.39 1.75 -7.11
N PRO A 226 2.77 2.20 -8.32
CA PRO A 226 1.99 3.21 -9.04
C PRO A 226 0.54 2.81 -9.25
N THR A 227 -0.37 3.76 -9.07
CA THR A 227 -1.80 3.56 -9.36
C THR A 227 -2.01 3.54 -10.88
N PRO A 228 -2.64 2.49 -11.44
CA PRO A 228 -2.80 2.39 -12.88
C PRO A 228 -3.75 3.48 -13.40
N ILE A 229 -3.36 4.08 -14.52
CA ILE A 229 -4.10 5.16 -15.16
C ILE A 229 -5.09 4.55 -16.15
N ILE A 230 -6.35 4.98 -16.06
CA ILE A 230 -7.37 4.65 -17.06
C ILE A 230 -7.43 5.77 -18.10
N LYS A 231 -7.54 5.36 -19.36
CA LYS A 231 -7.77 6.25 -20.50
C LYS A 231 -9.00 5.79 -21.28
N LEU A 232 -9.57 6.72 -22.05
CA LEU A 232 -10.65 6.40 -22.98
C LEU A 232 -10.08 5.52 -24.09
N GLU A 233 -10.49 4.26 -24.14
CA GLU A 233 -10.12 3.37 -25.23
C GLU A 233 -11.11 3.51 -26.39
N TRP A 234 -10.60 3.54 -27.61
CA TRP A 234 -11.40 3.64 -28.85
C TRP A 234 -12.40 2.49 -29.02
N ASN A 235 -12.11 1.33 -28.43
CA ASN A 235 -12.95 0.14 -28.50
C ASN A 235 -14.08 0.14 -27.47
N SER A 236 -14.15 1.15 -26.60
CA SER A 236 -15.24 1.29 -25.64
C SER A 236 -16.55 1.66 -26.35
N PRO A 237 -17.71 1.07 -25.98
CA PRO A 237 -19.01 1.43 -26.58
C PRO A 237 -19.30 2.93 -26.54
N PHE A 238 -18.89 3.58 -25.44
CA PHE A 238 -19.05 5.01 -25.21
C PHE A 238 -18.17 5.90 -26.12
N ALA A 239 -17.09 5.35 -26.70
CA ALA A 239 -16.29 6.04 -27.72
C ALA A 239 -16.83 5.74 -29.13
N LEU A 240 -17.28 4.50 -29.37
CA LEU A 240 -17.72 4.03 -30.68
C LEU A 240 -18.99 4.74 -31.17
N VAL A 241 -19.97 4.93 -30.28
CA VAL A 241 -21.26 5.57 -30.65
C VAL A 241 -21.05 7.04 -31.08
N PRO A 242 -20.42 7.94 -30.31
CA PRO A 242 -20.19 9.31 -30.76
C PRO A 242 -19.30 9.41 -32.01
N THR A 243 -18.28 8.56 -32.11
CA THR A 243 -17.36 8.54 -33.26
C THR A 243 -18.06 8.15 -34.55
N SER A 244 -18.90 7.10 -34.52
CA SER A 244 -19.66 6.66 -35.70
C SER A 244 -20.64 7.73 -36.18
N LEU A 245 -21.36 8.37 -35.24
CA LEU A 245 -22.26 9.48 -35.57
C LEU A 245 -21.47 10.67 -36.15
N ALA A 246 -20.30 11.01 -35.58
CA ALA A 246 -19.47 12.09 -36.10
C ALA A 246 -18.92 11.80 -37.52
N MET A 247 -18.55 10.54 -37.81
CA MET A 247 -18.16 10.11 -39.16
C MET A 247 -19.30 10.31 -40.16
N LEU A 248 -20.52 9.87 -39.82
CA LEU A 248 -21.70 10.07 -40.68
C LEU A 248 -21.96 11.56 -40.92
N GLY A 249 -21.82 12.39 -39.87
CA GLY A 249 -21.95 13.84 -39.97
C GLY A 249 -20.90 14.50 -40.88
N ILE A 250 -19.63 14.08 -40.79
CA ILE A 250 -18.57 14.55 -41.69
C ILE A 250 -18.87 14.15 -43.13
N LEU A 251 -19.29 12.91 -43.38
CA LEU A 251 -19.65 12.44 -44.73
C LEU A 251 -20.82 13.24 -45.31
N ALA A 252 -21.87 13.46 -44.52
CA ALA A 252 -23.02 14.28 -44.91
C ALA A 252 -22.60 15.73 -45.20
N THR A 253 -21.84 16.36 -44.30
CA THR A 253 -21.35 17.74 -44.47
C THR A 253 -20.49 17.86 -45.73
N SER A 254 -19.61 16.88 -45.98
CA SER A 254 -18.75 16.84 -47.17
C SER A 254 -19.56 16.70 -48.45
N ALA A 255 -20.60 15.85 -48.46
CA ALA A 255 -21.51 15.71 -49.59
C ALA A 255 -22.26 17.02 -49.90
N VAL A 256 -22.70 17.75 -48.86
CA VAL A 256 -23.32 19.08 -49.01
C VAL A 256 -22.33 20.07 -49.59
N VAL A 257 -21.10 20.14 -49.06
CA VAL A 257 -20.06 21.04 -49.57
C VAL A 257 -19.77 20.75 -51.04
N ILE A 258 -19.59 19.48 -51.43
CA ILE A 258 -19.35 19.08 -52.83
C ILE A 258 -20.52 19.51 -53.73
N THR A 259 -21.76 19.29 -53.28
CA THR A 259 -22.97 19.68 -54.01
C THR A 259 -23.04 21.21 -54.18
N PHE A 260 -22.78 21.97 -53.12
CA PHE A 260 -22.73 23.44 -53.15
C PHE A 260 -21.66 23.97 -54.11
N ILE A 261 -20.47 23.35 -54.14
CA ILE A 261 -19.40 23.70 -55.08
C ILE A 261 -19.82 23.39 -56.52
N ARG A 262 -20.47 22.23 -56.76
CA ARG A 262 -20.86 21.80 -58.10
C ARG A 262 -21.99 22.62 -58.72
N PHE A 263 -22.91 23.10 -57.88
CA PHE A 263 -24.08 23.92 -58.26
C PHE A 263 -23.95 25.39 -57.82
N ASN A 264 -22.71 25.87 -57.64
CA ASN A 264 -22.40 27.19 -57.08
C ASN A 264 -22.99 28.37 -57.87
N ASP A 265 -23.29 28.18 -59.15
CA ASP A 265 -23.86 29.20 -60.04
C ASP A 265 -25.39 29.17 -60.15
N THR A 266 -26.05 28.23 -59.48
CA THR A 266 -27.52 28.20 -59.44
C THR A 266 -28.07 29.44 -58.72
N PRO A 267 -29.19 30.02 -59.21
CA PRO A 267 -29.76 31.25 -58.67
C PRO A 267 -30.17 31.12 -57.20
N ILE A 268 -30.53 29.91 -56.76
CA ILE A 268 -30.91 29.58 -55.38
C ILE A 268 -29.69 29.74 -54.45
N VAL A 269 -28.57 29.09 -54.76
CA VAL A 269 -27.33 29.16 -53.96
C VAL A 269 -26.77 30.59 -53.93
N ARG A 270 -26.86 31.31 -55.04
CA ARG A 270 -26.42 32.71 -55.13
C ARG A 270 -27.28 33.67 -54.29
N ALA A 271 -28.59 33.44 -54.20
CA ALA A 271 -29.50 34.26 -53.38
C ALA A 271 -29.27 34.09 -51.87
N SER A 272 -29.02 32.85 -51.43
CA SER A 272 -28.78 32.46 -50.02
C SER A 272 -27.51 33.07 -49.40
N GLY A 273 -26.56 33.51 -50.22
CA GLY A 273 -25.29 34.08 -49.79
C GLY A 273 -24.19 33.02 -49.64
N ARG A 274 -23.62 32.63 -50.79
CA ARG A 274 -22.62 31.55 -50.97
C ARG A 274 -21.50 31.55 -49.94
N GLU A 275 -20.86 32.70 -49.76
CA GLU A 275 -19.71 32.86 -48.85
C GLU A 275 -20.05 32.50 -47.40
N LEU A 276 -21.20 32.98 -46.90
CA LEU A 276 -21.65 32.70 -45.54
C LEU A 276 -22.08 31.23 -45.36
N SER A 277 -22.61 30.60 -46.41
CA SER A 277 -22.91 29.15 -46.39
C SER A 277 -21.64 28.32 -46.26
N TYR A 278 -20.56 28.67 -46.97
CA TYR A 278 -19.27 27.98 -46.82
C TYR A 278 -18.66 28.16 -45.43
N VAL A 279 -18.75 29.37 -44.85
CA VAL A 279 -18.28 29.62 -43.47
C VAL A 279 -19.09 28.78 -42.47
N LEU A 280 -20.42 28.73 -42.62
CA LEU A 280 -21.29 27.90 -41.77
C LEU A 280 -20.94 26.41 -41.86
N LEU A 281 -20.80 25.87 -43.07
CA LEU A 281 -20.43 24.47 -43.31
C LEU A 281 -19.04 24.14 -42.75
N THR A 282 -18.09 25.08 -42.83
CA THR A 282 -16.76 24.94 -42.21
C THR A 282 -16.86 24.86 -40.69
N GLY A 283 -17.70 25.68 -40.07
CA GLY A 283 -18.01 25.61 -38.64
C GLY A 283 -18.56 24.23 -38.26
N ILE A 284 -19.57 23.74 -38.97
CA ILE A 284 -20.19 22.43 -38.74
C ILE A 284 -19.17 21.29 -38.86
N PHE A 285 -18.31 21.33 -39.89
CA PHE A 285 -17.24 20.35 -40.08
C PHE A 285 -16.26 20.34 -38.88
N LEU A 286 -15.82 21.51 -38.42
CA LEU A 286 -14.93 21.62 -37.25
C LEU A 286 -15.61 21.13 -35.95
N ILE A 287 -16.91 21.37 -35.80
CA ILE A 287 -17.67 20.84 -34.66
C ILE A 287 -17.71 19.31 -34.74
N TYR A 288 -17.92 18.67 -35.90
CA TYR A 288 -17.83 17.19 -35.98
C TYR A 288 -16.41 16.69 -35.66
N LEU A 289 -15.38 17.36 -36.17
CA LEU A 289 -13.97 16.99 -35.96
C LEU A 289 -13.56 16.98 -34.49
N ILE A 290 -14.06 17.90 -33.67
CA ILE A 290 -13.70 17.93 -32.24
C ILE A 290 -14.13 16.68 -31.47
N THR A 291 -15.14 15.94 -31.94
CA THR A 291 -15.56 14.66 -31.34
C THR A 291 -14.38 13.69 -31.24
N PHE A 292 -13.56 13.60 -32.29
CA PHE A 292 -12.36 12.76 -32.32
C PHE A 292 -11.30 13.26 -31.35
N LEU A 293 -11.12 14.58 -31.27
CA LEU A 293 -10.15 15.18 -30.35
C LEU A 293 -10.54 14.94 -28.90
N MET A 294 -11.84 14.95 -28.55
CA MET A 294 -12.33 14.67 -27.20
C MET A 294 -12.13 13.22 -26.77
N ILE A 295 -12.06 12.29 -27.73
CA ILE A 295 -11.80 10.86 -27.50
C ILE A 295 -10.30 10.53 -27.53
N ALA A 296 -9.51 11.28 -28.31
CA ALA A 296 -8.07 11.08 -28.43
C ALA A 296 -7.36 11.10 -27.07
N GLU A 297 -6.21 10.43 -26.98
CA GLU A 297 -5.43 10.41 -25.75
C GLU A 297 -5.02 11.85 -25.35
N PRO A 298 -5.28 12.29 -24.10
CA PRO A 298 -4.94 13.64 -23.67
C PRO A 298 -3.41 13.83 -23.69
N GLY A 299 -2.97 14.79 -24.48
CA GLY A 299 -1.60 15.29 -24.52
C GLY A 299 -1.62 16.81 -24.65
N VAL A 300 -0.48 17.48 -24.46
CA VAL A 300 -0.38 18.96 -24.52
C VAL A 300 -1.02 19.53 -25.79
N VAL A 301 -0.70 18.94 -26.94
CA VAL A 301 -1.22 19.35 -28.25
C VAL A 301 -2.74 19.09 -28.35
N VAL A 302 -3.19 17.91 -27.94
CA VAL A 302 -4.62 17.55 -27.97
C VAL A 302 -5.43 18.47 -27.06
N CYS A 303 -4.92 18.78 -25.86
CA CYS A 303 -5.57 19.71 -24.93
C CYS A 303 -5.64 21.14 -25.49
N ALA A 304 -4.61 21.60 -26.18
CA ALA A 304 -4.64 22.88 -26.87
C ALA A 304 -5.72 22.92 -27.97
N PHE A 305 -5.77 21.90 -28.84
CA PHE A 305 -6.78 21.82 -29.89
C PHE A 305 -8.20 21.64 -29.35
N ARG A 306 -8.39 20.88 -28.26
CA ARG A 306 -9.68 20.78 -27.56
C ARG A 306 -10.17 22.15 -27.12
N ARG A 307 -9.33 22.90 -26.40
CA ARG A 307 -9.68 24.26 -25.93
C ARG A 307 -9.97 25.21 -27.09
N LEU A 308 -9.17 25.15 -28.17
CA LEU A 308 -9.35 26.01 -29.34
C LEU A 308 -10.65 25.70 -30.10
N LEU A 309 -10.85 24.44 -30.49
CA LEU A 309 -11.92 24.05 -31.40
C LEU A 309 -13.29 23.96 -30.72
N LEU A 310 -13.34 23.79 -29.39
CA LEU A 310 -14.60 23.65 -28.64
C LEU A 310 -15.46 24.91 -28.76
N GLY A 311 -14.88 26.08 -28.49
CA GLY A 311 -15.57 27.35 -28.67
C GLY A 311 -15.57 27.83 -30.12
N LEU A 312 -14.46 27.64 -30.85
CA LEU A 312 -14.29 28.20 -32.19
C LEU A 312 -15.27 27.64 -33.21
N GLY A 313 -15.50 26.31 -33.23
CA GLY A 313 -16.44 25.70 -34.18
C GLY A 313 -17.85 26.25 -34.05
N MET A 314 -18.34 26.35 -32.80
CA MET A 314 -19.66 26.91 -32.48
C MET A 314 -19.73 28.41 -32.81
N ALA A 315 -18.69 29.17 -32.48
CA ALA A 315 -18.61 30.60 -32.78
C ALA A 315 -18.64 30.87 -34.29
N ILE A 316 -17.96 30.06 -35.11
CA ILE A 316 -18.00 30.17 -36.59
C ILE A 316 -19.42 29.93 -37.10
N ALA A 317 -20.06 28.84 -36.68
CA ALA A 317 -21.41 28.48 -37.13
C ALA A 317 -22.43 29.56 -36.74
N TYR A 318 -22.48 29.96 -35.47
CA TYR A 318 -23.43 30.96 -34.99
C TYR A 318 -23.14 32.37 -35.51
N SER A 319 -21.88 32.76 -35.74
CA SER A 319 -21.56 34.06 -36.34
C SER A 319 -22.04 34.16 -37.79
N ALA A 320 -21.86 33.10 -38.58
CA ALA A 320 -22.36 33.03 -39.95
C ALA A 320 -23.90 33.05 -39.99
N MET A 321 -24.54 32.27 -39.11
CA MET A 321 -26.00 32.24 -38.99
C MET A 321 -26.59 33.57 -38.54
N LEU A 322 -26.00 34.21 -37.52
CA LEU A 322 -26.39 35.55 -37.07
C LEU A 322 -26.26 36.59 -38.19
N THR A 323 -25.16 36.54 -38.95
CA THR A 323 -24.94 37.48 -40.07
C THR A 323 -26.00 37.27 -41.18
N LYS A 324 -26.34 36.02 -41.52
CA LYS A 324 -27.43 35.69 -42.45
C LYS A 324 -28.79 36.21 -41.94
N THR A 325 -29.14 35.92 -40.69
CA THR A 325 -30.43 36.32 -40.10
C THR A 325 -30.54 37.85 -39.98
N ASN A 326 -29.46 38.53 -39.57
CA ASN A 326 -29.41 39.99 -39.49
C ASN A 326 -29.56 40.64 -40.88
N ARG A 327 -28.94 40.07 -41.92
CA ARG A 327 -29.15 40.51 -43.32
C ARG A 327 -30.64 40.45 -43.69
N ILE A 328 -31.30 39.31 -43.45
CA ILE A 328 -32.74 39.12 -43.76
C ILE A 328 -33.59 40.16 -43.01
N TYR A 329 -33.35 40.31 -41.71
CA TYR A 329 -34.04 41.30 -40.87
C TYR A 329 -33.89 42.73 -41.41
N ARG A 330 -32.67 43.16 -41.77
CA ARG A 330 -32.40 44.52 -42.27
C ARG A 330 -33.03 44.79 -43.62
N ILE A 331 -33.04 43.81 -44.52
CA ILE A 331 -33.71 43.92 -45.82
C ILE A 331 -35.21 44.14 -45.63
N PHE A 332 -35.85 43.34 -44.77
CA PHE A 332 -37.30 43.43 -44.56
C PHE A 332 -37.70 44.69 -43.78
N GLU A 333 -36.95 45.04 -42.73
CA GLU A 333 -37.27 46.19 -41.88
C GLU A 333 -37.03 47.52 -42.60
N GLN A 334 -35.98 47.61 -43.44
CA GLN A 334 -35.76 48.79 -44.27
C GLN A 334 -36.74 48.84 -45.45
N GLY A 335 -37.09 47.69 -46.03
CA GLY A 335 -38.10 47.59 -47.09
C GLY A 335 -39.50 48.09 -46.68
N LYS A 336 -39.84 48.04 -45.38
CA LYS A 336 -41.05 48.67 -44.83
C LYS A 336 -41.00 50.19 -44.78
N LYS A 337 -39.80 50.80 -44.73
CA LYS A 337 -39.60 52.24 -44.52
C LYS A 337 -39.13 52.98 -45.77
N SER A 338 -38.40 52.31 -46.67
CA SER A 338 -37.78 52.92 -47.85
C SER A 338 -37.47 51.86 -48.92
N VAL A 339 -37.47 52.26 -50.19
CA VAL A 339 -37.08 51.42 -51.34
C VAL A 339 -35.55 51.35 -51.50
N THR A 340 -34.79 52.12 -50.70
CA THR A 340 -33.33 52.12 -50.77
C THR A 340 -32.71 50.90 -50.07
N PRO A 341 -31.71 50.23 -50.67
CA PRO A 341 -31.08 49.07 -50.06
C PRO A 341 -30.30 49.47 -48.79
N PRO A 342 -30.40 48.68 -47.70
CA PRO A 342 -29.56 48.86 -46.52
C PRO A 342 -28.06 48.92 -46.80
N LYS A 343 -27.32 49.73 -46.05
CA LYS A 343 -25.84 49.71 -46.04
C LYS A 343 -25.32 48.32 -45.63
N PHE A 344 -24.15 47.87 -46.05
CA PHE A 344 -23.58 46.54 -45.67
C PHE A 344 -24.35 45.29 -46.14
N ILE A 345 -25.01 45.33 -47.30
CA ILE A 345 -25.58 44.12 -47.94
C ILE A 345 -24.53 43.36 -48.78
N SER A 346 -23.40 43.99 -49.13
CA SER A 346 -22.38 43.35 -49.95
C SER A 346 -21.80 42.09 -49.29
N PRO A 347 -21.56 40.99 -50.03
CA PRO A 347 -20.95 39.76 -49.51
C PRO A 347 -19.64 40.03 -48.77
N SER A 348 -18.80 40.94 -49.28
CA SER A 348 -17.53 41.31 -48.62
C SER A 348 -17.75 41.95 -47.25
N SER A 349 -18.75 42.83 -47.12
CA SER A 349 -19.07 43.45 -45.82
C SER A 349 -19.66 42.46 -44.82
N GLN A 350 -20.39 41.44 -45.30
CA GLN A 350 -20.94 40.38 -44.45
C GLN A 350 -19.82 39.48 -43.90
N LEU A 351 -18.89 39.07 -44.77
CA LEU A 351 -17.72 38.31 -44.34
C LEU A 351 -16.91 39.07 -43.28
N VAL A 352 -16.67 40.37 -43.48
CA VAL A 352 -15.95 41.20 -42.49
C VAL A 352 -16.68 41.19 -41.14
N ILE A 353 -18.00 41.37 -41.12
CA ILE A 353 -18.79 41.29 -39.86
C ILE A 353 -18.65 39.91 -39.21
N THR A 354 -18.76 38.83 -39.99
CA THR A 354 -18.61 37.47 -39.49
C THR A 354 -17.21 37.22 -38.92
N PHE A 355 -16.15 37.67 -39.59
CA PHE A 355 -14.78 37.56 -39.11
C PHE A 355 -14.54 38.37 -37.82
N ILE A 356 -15.13 39.56 -37.70
CA ILE A 356 -15.07 40.35 -36.46
C ILE A 356 -15.69 39.55 -35.30
N LEU A 357 -16.88 38.95 -35.48
CA LEU A 357 -17.51 38.14 -34.45
C LEU A 357 -16.66 36.90 -34.09
N ILE A 358 -16.13 36.19 -35.08
CA ILE A 358 -15.23 35.04 -34.84
C ILE A 358 -13.95 35.47 -34.09
N SER A 359 -13.39 36.64 -34.43
CA SER A 359 -12.16 37.14 -33.83
C SER A 359 -12.28 37.38 -32.32
N VAL A 360 -13.48 37.70 -31.81
CA VAL A 360 -13.73 37.84 -30.37
C VAL A 360 -13.50 36.51 -29.65
N GLN A 361 -14.00 35.39 -30.19
CA GLN A 361 -13.77 34.06 -29.62
C GLN A 361 -12.28 33.69 -29.69
N VAL A 362 -11.64 33.93 -30.83
CA VAL A 362 -10.21 33.62 -31.04
C VAL A 362 -9.35 34.38 -30.04
N LEU A 363 -9.60 35.69 -29.86
CA LEU A 363 -8.91 36.51 -28.87
C LEU A 363 -9.11 35.96 -27.45
N GLY A 364 -10.34 35.59 -27.08
CA GLY A 364 -10.65 35.00 -25.78
C GLY A 364 -9.85 33.71 -25.52
N VAL A 365 -9.74 32.83 -26.52
CA VAL A 365 -8.94 31.60 -26.40
C VAL A 365 -7.44 31.90 -26.27
N PHE A 366 -6.90 32.85 -27.04
CA PHE A 366 -5.49 33.22 -26.91
C PHE A 366 -5.15 33.86 -25.57
N VAL A 367 -6.04 34.72 -25.05
CA VAL A 367 -5.93 35.24 -23.68
C VAL A 367 -5.95 34.09 -22.68
N TRP A 368 -6.83 33.11 -22.86
CA TRP A 368 -6.88 31.94 -21.99
C TRP A 368 -5.58 31.13 -22.04
N PHE A 369 -5.00 30.89 -23.22
CA PHE A 369 -3.68 30.24 -23.34
C PHE A 369 -2.55 31.00 -22.66
N ALA A 370 -2.60 32.34 -22.67
CA ALA A 370 -1.60 33.17 -22.01
C ALA A 370 -1.70 33.09 -20.48
N VAL A 371 -2.92 32.99 -19.93
CA VAL A 371 -3.14 32.89 -18.47
C VAL A 371 -2.92 31.46 -17.97
N VAL A 372 -3.44 30.46 -18.68
CA VAL A 372 -3.37 29.05 -18.30
C VAL A 372 -2.88 28.23 -19.49
N PRO A 373 -1.59 27.86 -19.54
CA PRO A 373 -1.07 27.05 -20.63
C PRO A 373 -1.74 25.66 -20.66
N PRO A 374 -1.99 25.09 -21.85
CA PRO A 374 -2.59 23.77 -21.97
C PRO A 374 -1.61 22.71 -21.45
N HIS A 375 -2.01 21.99 -20.41
CA HIS A 375 -1.26 20.85 -19.90
C HIS A 375 -2.21 19.73 -19.47
N THR A 376 -1.63 18.56 -19.25
CA THR A 376 -2.34 17.36 -18.79
C THR A 376 -2.10 17.14 -17.31
N ILE A 377 -3.15 16.72 -16.60
CA ILE A 377 -3.08 16.36 -15.18
C ILE A 377 -3.64 14.95 -15.00
N ILE A 378 -3.13 14.27 -13.98
CA ILE A 378 -3.67 12.98 -13.55
C ILE A 378 -4.41 13.21 -12.26
N ASP A 379 -5.70 12.91 -12.26
CA ASP A 379 -6.52 13.00 -11.08
C ASP A 379 -6.57 11.66 -10.37
N TYR A 380 -6.09 11.65 -9.12
CA TYR A 380 -6.09 10.49 -8.22
C TYR A 380 -7.05 10.66 -7.05
N GLU A 381 -7.53 11.88 -6.80
CA GLU A 381 -8.27 12.24 -5.59
C GLU A 381 -9.72 11.78 -5.67
N GLU A 382 -10.30 11.92 -6.86
CA GLU A 382 -11.66 11.53 -7.15
C GLU A 382 -11.83 10.00 -7.12
N GLN A 383 -10.83 9.25 -7.61
CA GLN A 383 -10.88 7.79 -7.76
C GLN A 383 -10.07 6.99 -6.73
N ARG A 384 -10.06 7.42 -5.47
CA ARG A 384 -9.44 6.68 -4.34
C ARG A 384 -10.50 5.96 -3.49
N PRO A 385 -11.11 4.86 -3.97
CA PRO A 385 -12.10 4.09 -3.21
C PRO A 385 -11.47 3.47 -1.95
N PRO A 386 -12.29 3.04 -0.97
CA PRO A 386 -11.78 2.40 0.25
C PRO A 386 -10.88 1.20 -0.01
N ASN A 387 -11.13 0.47 -1.10
CA ASN A 387 -10.31 -0.65 -1.52
C ASN A 387 -9.21 -0.20 -2.50
N PRO A 388 -7.92 -0.31 -2.13
CA PRO A 388 -6.79 0.17 -2.94
C PRO A 388 -6.61 -0.57 -4.28
N ASP A 389 -7.17 -1.77 -4.47
CA ASP A 389 -7.01 -2.50 -5.74
C ASP A 389 -7.84 -1.92 -6.89
N PHE A 390 -8.92 -1.23 -6.53
CA PHE A 390 -9.78 -0.52 -7.48
C PHE A 390 -9.34 0.94 -7.70
N ALA A 391 -8.30 1.41 -7.00
CA ALA A 391 -7.73 2.73 -7.24
C ALA A 391 -7.28 2.85 -8.70
N ARG A 392 -7.70 3.92 -9.35
CA ARG A 392 -7.35 4.27 -10.74
C ARG A 392 -7.07 5.76 -10.80
N GLY A 393 -6.13 6.18 -11.64
CA GLY A 393 -5.93 7.59 -11.99
C GLY A 393 -6.61 7.92 -13.31
N ILE A 394 -7.22 9.10 -13.45
CA ILE A 394 -7.78 9.57 -14.73
C ILE A 394 -6.82 10.57 -15.35
N LEU A 395 -6.34 10.28 -16.56
CA LEU A 395 -5.63 11.27 -17.36
C LEU A 395 -6.63 12.23 -18.00
N LYS A 396 -6.57 13.52 -17.64
CA LYS A 396 -7.42 14.58 -18.21
C LYS A 396 -6.61 15.82 -18.57
N CYS A 397 -7.17 16.67 -19.42
CA CYS A 397 -6.61 18.01 -19.63
C CYS A 397 -6.95 18.87 -18.40
N ASP A 398 -6.04 19.74 -17.98
CA ASP A 398 -6.34 20.71 -16.91
C ASP A 398 -7.36 21.73 -17.40
N MET A 399 -8.65 21.43 -17.28
CA MET A 399 -9.73 22.31 -17.67
C MET A 399 -10.74 22.32 -16.54
N SER A 400 -10.80 23.42 -15.79
CA SER A 400 -11.84 23.58 -14.79
C SER A 400 -13.21 23.74 -15.45
N ASP A 401 -14.25 23.26 -14.78
CA ASP A 401 -15.64 23.36 -15.27
C ASP A 401 -16.03 24.81 -15.57
N LEU A 402 -15.59 25.74 -14.71
CA LEU A 402 -15.76 27.17 -14.92
C LEU A 402 -15.15 27.63 -16.25
N SER A 403 -13.95 27.16 -16.58
CA SER A 403 -13.27 27.57 -17.81
C SER A 403 -13.96 27.03 -19.06
N ILE A 404 -14.52 25.81 -19.00
CA ILE A 404 -15.34 25.25 -20.07
C ILE A 404 -16.57 26.14 -20.30
N ILE A 405 -17.26 26.55 -19.24
CA ILE A 405 -18.43 27.43 -19.30
C ILE A 405 -18.05 28.80 -19.85
N CYS A 406 -16.96 29.40 -19.38
CA CYS A 406 -16.45 30.66 -19.90
C CYS A 406 -16.19 30.56 -21.41
N CYS A 407 -15.62 29.46 -21.89
CA CYS A 407 -15.38 29.27 -23.32
C CYS A 407 -16.65 29.14 -24.15
N LEU A 408 -17.69 28.51 -23.59
CA LEU A 408 -18.99 28.34 -24.24
C LEU A 408 -19.89 29.58 -24.12
N SER A 409 -19.63 30.46 -23.15
CA SER A 409 -20.48 31.61 -22.84
C SER A 409 -20.70 32.55 -24.04
N TYR A 410 -19.66 32.84 -24.81
CA TYR A 410 -19.77 33.68 -26.01
C TYR A 410 -20.63 33.01 -27.09
N SER A 411 -20.49 31.68 -27.26
CA SER A 411 -21.33 30.91 -28.19
C SER A 411 -22.81 30.94 -27.77
N ILE A 412 -23.10 30.92 -26.46
CA ILE A 412 -24.46 31.08 -25.93
C ILE A 412 -25.00 32.48 -26.24
N VAL A 413 -24.20 33.54 -26.05
CA VAL A 413 -24.60 34.91 -26.37
C VAL A 413 -24.90 35.06 -27.87
N LEU A 414 -24.04 34.51 -28.75
CA LEU A 414 -24.28 34.50 -30.20
C LEU A 414 -25.57 33.76 -30.56
N MET A 415 -25.80 32.58 -29.95
CA MET A 415 -27.03 31.81 -30.15
C MET A 415 -28.26 32.62 -29.73
N VAL A 416 -28.30 33.14 -28.50
CA VAL A 416 -29.45 33.92 -27.99
C VAL A 416 -29.72 35.14 -28.88
N THR A 417 -28.66 35.85 -29.28
CA THR A 417 -28.76 37.00 -30.18
C THR A 417 -29.35 36.57 -31.54
N CYS A 418 -28.87 35.46 -32.10
CA CYS A 418 -29.39 34.91 -33.34
C CYS A 418 -30.87 34.50 -33.22
N THR A 419 -31.28 33.93 -32.08
CA THR A 419 -32.68 33.58 -31.81
C THR A 419 -33.57 34.82 -31.74
N VAL A 420 -33.12 35.90 -31.10
CA VAL A 420 -33.85 37.19 -31.05
C VAL A 420 -34.07 37.74 -32.47
N TYR A 421 -33.03 37.75 -33.31
CA TYR A 421 -33.17 38.20 -34.69
C TYR A 421 -34.04 37.25 -35.53
N ALA A 422 -33.97 35.94 -35.31
CA ALA A 422 -34.80 34.95 -35.98
C ALA A 422 -36.29 35.14 -35.66
N VAL A 423 -36.62 35.47 -34.40
CA VAL A 423 -37.99 35.83 -33.97
C VAL A 423 -38.46 37.09 -34.69
N LYS A 424 -37.62 38.13 -34.77
CA LYS A 424 -37.94 39.37 -35.48
C LYS A 424 -38.14 39.17 -36.99
N SER A 425 -37.51 38.17 -37.60
CA SER A 425 -37.67 37.82 -39.02
C SER A 425 -38.83 36.86 -39.32
N ARG A 426 -39.64 36.44 -38.34
CA ARG A 426 -40.78 35.53 -38.56
C ARG A 426 -41.87 36.10 -39.48
N GLY A 427 -41.99 37.42 -39.57
CA GLY A 427 -42.99 38.10 -40.41
C GLY A 427 -42.63 38.24 -41.89
N VAL A 428 -41.55 37.61 -42.35
CA VAL A 428 -41.12 37.65 -43.76
C VAL A 428 -42.08 36.78 -44.60
N PRO A 429 -42.63 37.28 -45.73
CA PRO A 429 -43.56 36.54 -46.57
C PRO A 429 -42.94 35.27 -47.17
N GLU A 430 -43.79 34.26 -47.42
CA GLU A 430 -43.39 32.90 -47.84
C GLU A 430 -42.60 32.82 -49.15
N THR A 431 -42.56 33.90 -49.94
CA THR A 431 -41.72 34.00 -51.14
C THR A 431 -40.22 33.95 -50.84
N PHE A 432 -39.80 34.22 -49.59
CA PHE A 432 -38.45 33.97 -49.07
C PHE A 432 -38.46 32.80 -48.08
N ASN A 433 -38.61 31.59 -48.60
CA ASN A 433 -38.73 30.32 -47.86
C ASN A 433 -37.57 29.97 -46.89
N GLU A 434 -36.50 30.78 -46.83
CA GLU A 434 -35.34 30.54 -45.96
C GLU A 434 -35.57 30.95 -44.49
N ALA A 435 -36.46 31.91 -44.19
CA ALA A 435 -36.54 32.50 -42.84
C ALA A 435 -37.23 31.60 -41.78
N LYS A 436 -38.29 30.87 -42.16
CA LYS A 436 -39.01 29.95 -41.27
C LYS A 436 -38.11 28.84 -40.70
N PRO A 437 -37.36 28.09 -41.54
CA PRO A 437 -36.55 27.00 -41.02
C PRO A 437 -35.29 27.46 -40.28
N ILE A 438 -34.71 28.63 -40.60
CA ILE A 438 -33.69 29.27 -39.74
C ILE A 438 -34.24 29.47 -38.33
N GLY A 439 -35.48 29.95 -38.21
CA GLY A 439 -36.16 30.09 -36.92
C GLY A 439 -36.29 28.75 -36.20
N PHE A 440 -36.72 27.69 -36.89
CA PHE A 440 -36.84 26.35 -36.32
C PHE A 440 -35.51 25.85 -35.76
N THR A 441 -34.43 25.88 -36.53
CA THR A 441 -33.09 25.49 -36.09
C THR A 441 -32.61 26.31 -34.88
N MET A 442 -32.91 27.61 -34.82
CA MET A 442 -32.57 28.42 -33.65
C MET A 442 -33.37 28.05 -32.39
N TYR A 443 -34.64 27.65 -32.53
CA TYR A 443 -35.44 27.21 -31.36
C TYR A 443 -35.00 25.86 -30.84
N THR A 444 -34.76 24.89 -31.73
CA THR A 444 -34.31 23.56 -31.31
C THR A 444 -32.94 23.63 -30.63
N THR A 445 -32.00 24.41 -31.18
CA THR A 445 -30.68 24.62 -30.57
C THR A 445 -30.76 25.28 -29.19
N CYS A 446 -31.66 26.24 -28.97
CA CYS A 446 -31.91 26.81 -27.64
C CYS A 446 -32.41 25.77 -26.62
N ILE A 447 -33.34 24.88 -27.02
CA ILE A 447 -33.86 23.82 -26.14
C ILE A 447 -32.72 22.86 -25.76
N VAL A 448 -31.88 22.48 -26.72
CA VAL A 448 -30.73 21.61 -26.50
C VAL A 448 -29.72 22.24 -25.53
N TRP A 449 -29.45 23.54 -25.67
CA TRP A 449 -28.59 24.28 -24.72
C TRP A 449 -29.18 24.34 -23.30
N LEU A 450 -30.48 24.58 -23.17
CA LEU A 450 -31.16 24.61 -21.87
C LEU A 450 -31.14 23.24 -21.17
N ALA A 451 -31.17 22.14 -21.93
CA ALA A 451 -31.03 20.79 -21.39
C ALA A 451 -29.57 20.44 -21.04
N PHE A 452 -28.60 20.90 -21.83
CA PHE A 452 -27.18 20.58 -21.65
C PHE A 452 -26.62 21.09 -20.31
N VAL A 453 -26.91 22.34 -19.95
CA VAL A 453 -26.37 22.98 -18.73
C VAL A 453 -26.66 22.15 -17.45
N PRO A 454 -27.92 21.79 -17.13
CA PRO A 454 -28.22 20.99 -15.94
C PRO A 454 -27.68 19.56 -16.03
N ILE A 455 -27.60 18.95 -17.21
CA ILE A 455 -27.02 17.60 -17.38
C ILE A 455 -25.51 17.63 -17.09
N PHE A 456 -24.79 18.63 -17.60
CA PHE A 456 -23.36 18.80 -17.38
C PHE A 456 -23.01 18.95 -15.89
N PHE A 457 -23.79 19.75 -15.15
CA PHE A 457 -23.58 19.92 -13.70
C PHE A 457 -24.14 18.77 -12.86
N GLY A 458 -25.27 18.16 -13.24
CA GLY A 458 -25.86 17.05 -12.49
C GLY A 458 -25.02 15.78 -12.56
N THR A 459 -24.35 15.55 -13.68
CA THR A 459 -23.43 14.41 -13.86
C THR A 459 -22.09 14.62 -13.14
N ALA A 460 -21.76 15.87 -12.77
CA ALA A 460 -20.68 16.17 -11.85
C ALA A 460 -20.92 15.58 -10.44
N GLN A 461 -22.13 15.14 -10.09
CA GLN A 461 -22.41 14.53 -8.78
C GLN A 461 -22.57 12.99 -8.81
N SER A 462 -22.62 12.36 -9.98
CA SER A 462 -22.87 10.91 -10.12
C SER A 462 -21.60 10.12 -10.45
N THR A 463 -21.61 8.82 -10.11
CA THR A 463 -20.49 7.86 -10.13
C THR A 463 -19.51 8.05 -11.30
N GLU A 464 -18.22 8.12 -11.03
CA GLU A 464 -17.24 8.84 -11.88
C GLU A 464 -16.81 8.17 -13.18
N LYS A 465 -16.96 6.84 -13.31
CA LYS A 465 -16.89 6.16 -14.61
C LYS A 465 -18.02 6.61 -15.55
N VAL A 466 -19.03 7.27 -15.03
CA VAL A 466 -20.12 7.86 -15.80
C VAL A 466 -19.83 9.34 -16.05
N ARG A 467 -19.10 10.05 -15.18
CA ARG A 467 -18.81 11.48 -15.33
C ARG A 467 -17.97 11.83 -16.56
N THR A 468 -16.78 11.23 -16.74
CA THR A 468 -15.92 11.57 -17.89
C THR A 468 -16.57 11.17 -19.22
N TRP A 469 -17.31 10.07 -19.20
CA TRP A 469 -17.97 9.49 -20.36
C TRP A 469 -19.25 10.23 -20.71
N ILE A 470 -20.10 10.58 -19.75
CA ILE A 470 -21.29 11.42 -19.95
C ILE A 470 -20.91 12.88 -20.23
N ASN A 471 -19.81 13.42 -19.70
CA ASN A 471 -19.38 14.75 -20.13
C ASN A 471 -18.89 14.72 -21.58
N THR A 472 -18.14 13.68 -21.98
CA THR A 472 -17.70 13.52 -23.37
C THR A 472 -18.88 13.23 -24.31
N GLU A 473 -19.79 12.33 -23.96
CA GLU A 473 -21.02 12.01 -24.71
C GLU A 473 -22.04 13.15 -24.67
N GLY A 474 -22.13 13.87 -23.56
CA GLY A 474 -22.97 15.04 -23.36
C GLY A 474 -22.50 16.18 -24.23
N LEU A 475 -21.20 16.50 -24.23
CA LEU A 475 -20.61 17.46 -25.16
C LEU A 475 -20.69 16.99 -26.61
N CYS A 476 -20.45 15.71 -26.91
CA CYS A 476 -20.51 15.16 -28.28
C CYS A 476 -21.94 15.01 -28.83
N GLY A 477 -22.89 14.71 -27.96
CA GLY A 477 -24.33 14.56 -28.21
C GLY A 477 -25.01 15.93 -28.31
N PHE A 478 -24.68 16.84 -27.40
CA PHE A 478 -25.06 18.26 -27.45
C PHE A 478 -24.66 18.89 -28.78
N THR A 479 -23.39 18.72 -29.15
CA THR A 479 -22.92 19.18 -30.44
C THR A 479 -23.62 18.41 -31.57
N HIS A 480 -23.88 17.10 -31.46
CA HIS A 480 -24.66 16.34 -32.46
C HIS A 480 -26.06 16.88 -32.73
N VAL A 481 -26.87 17.18 -31.71
CA VAL A 481 -28.25 17.67 -31.93
C VAL A 481 -28.23 19.05 -32.57
N VAL A 482 -27.33 19.94 -32.12
CA VAL A 482 -27.10 21.24 -32.77
C VAL A 482 -26.63 21.06 -34.22
N ARG A 483 -25.82 20.03 -34.50
CA ARG A 483 -25.29 19.73 -35.83
C ARG A 483 -26.34 19.14 -36.78
N THR A 484 -27.22 18.23 -36.33
CA THR A 484 -28.28 17.64 -37.17
C THR A 484 -29.29 18.68 -37.60
N ASP A 485 -29.74 19.57 -36.71
CA ASP A 485 -30.78 20.56 -37.06
C ASP A 485 -30.29 21.62 -38.05
N VAL A 486 -28.99 21.96 -38.02
CA VAL A 486 -28.38 22.91 -38.97
C VAL A 486 -28.07 22.22 -40.30
N CYS A 487 -27.64 20.95 -40.28
CA CYS A 487 -27.25 20.20 -41.48
C CYS A 487 -28.47 19.67 -42.27
N LEU A 488 -29.51 19.15 -41.59
CA LEU A 488 -30.77 18.74 -42.23
C LEU A 488 -31.44 19.93 -42.93
N TRP A 489 -31.29 21.13 -42.39
CA TRP A 489 -31.81 22.34 -43.03
C TRP A 489 -31.07 22.69 -44.33
N HIS A 490 -29.74 22.69 -44.30
CA HIS A 490 -28.95 23.06 -45.49
C HIS A 490 -28.97 21.99 -46.59
N CYS A 491 -29.29 20.73 -46.26
CA CYS A 491 -29.57 19.65 -47.23
C CYS A 491 -30.97 19.70 -47.85
N GLY A 492 -31.95 20.29 -47.16
CA GLY A 492 -33.37 20.29 -47.58
C GLY A 492 -33.76 21.49 -48.47
N VAL A 493 -32.87 22.47 -48.60
CA VAL A 493 -32.94 23.61 -49.54
C VAL A 493 -32.04 23.32 -50.73
#